data_AF-A0A7X3P3K2-F1
#
_entry.id   AF-A0A7X3P3K2-F1
#
_cell.length_a   1.000
_cell.length_b   1.000
_cell.length_c   1.000
_cell.angle_alpha   90.00
_cell.angle_beta   90.00
_cell.angle_gamma   90.00
#
_symmetry.space_group_name_H-M   'P 1'
#
loop_
_entity.id
_entity.type
_entity.pdbx_description
1 polymer ?
#
loop_
_entity_poly.entity_id
_entity_poly.type
_entity_poly.pdbx_seq_one_letter_code
_entity_poly.pdbx_strand_id
1 'polypeptide(L)'
;MSPQFTSLIRLRRLGGCSKKLRDKRPTLNKERNMLDIRLARPDDAQVIHLILQETWEESLLFDVFTDHTSSPEHQVFVAMDSGEVAGFLSAFLVPIRVPRWEIDLILVRPTSQGKGIGTSLIAEALTYGSHLGVHCAAASIRVDNSASQRAFSKAGFVTEAQVRSLFLWDPLACESATNVPETVHFIPVDTLTYRGLWIEGFIEPRLSVKEQHNVVRAARNSIFHEDRSNTGLFIPDSFKHTLAPDLLTSAADFGQYHRWEYTYK
;
A
#
# COMPACT_ATOMS: atom_id res chain seq x y z
N MET A 1 2.67 -10.56 24.42
CA MET A 1 2.10 -11.33 23.31
C MET A 1 1.10 -10.44 22.60
N SER A 2 1.44 -9.97 21.40
CA SER A 2 0.50 -9.43 20.42
C SER A 2 1.20 -9.61 19.06
N PRO A 3 0.80 -10.61 18.25
CA PRO A 3 1.37 -10.84 16.93
C PRO A 3 0.36 -10.37 15.89
N GLN A 4 0.23 -9.07 15.68
CA GLN A 4 -0.51 -8.48 14.56
C GLN A 4 0.24 -7.21 14.16
N PHE A 5 0.13 -6.78 12.90
CA PHE A 5 0.83 -5.65 12.25
C PHE A 5 2.06 -6.04 11.41
N THR A 6 1.79 -6.57 10.21
CA THR A 6 2.74 -6.57 9.10
C THR A 6 2.09 -6.17 7.76
N SER A 7 1.22 -5.15 7.72
CA SER A 7 0.74 -4.60 6.45
C SER A 7 1.52 -3.37 6.02
N LEU A 8 2.65 -3.60 5.35
CA LEU A 8 3.07 -2.83 4.17
C LEU A 8 4.11 -3.68 3.43
N ILE A 9 3.63 -4.38 2.40
CA ILE A 9 4.36 -5.01 1.29
C ILE A 9 5.63 -5.81 1.68
N ARG A 10 5.47 -6.96 2.35
CA ARG A 10 6.52 -7.97 2.55
C ARG A 10 6.45 -9.01 1.44
N LEU A 11 7.44 -9.10 0.55
CA LEU A 11 7.61 -10.30 -0.30
C LEU A 11 8.86 -11.05 0.17
N ARG A 12 8.68 -12.11 0.96
CA ARG A 12 9.77 -13.05 1.27
C ARG A 12 10.10 -13.88 0.04
N ARG A 13 11.39 -13.91 -0.35
CA ARG A 13 11.97 -14.91 -1.26
C ARG A 13 11.97 -16.28 -0.57
N LEU A 14 11.47 -17.31 -1.25
CA LEU A 14 11.95 -18.68 -1.07
C LEU A 14 12.73 -19.08 -2.31
N GLY A 15 14.06 -19.16 -2.16
CA GLY A 15 14.97 -19.69 -3.17
C GLY A 15 15.11 -21.20 -3.02
N GLY A 16 15.04 -21.92 -4.14
CA GLY A 16 15.35 -23.33 -4.25
C GLY A 16 15.65 -23.66 -5.71
N CYS A 17 16.91 -23.48 -6.10
CA CYS A 17 17.43 -23.77 -7.43
C CYS A 17 17.61 -25.29 -7.60
N SER A 18 16.97 -25.89 -8.60
CA SER A 18 17.37 -27.21 -9.11
C SER A 18 17.33 -27.20 -10.63
N LYS A 19 18.53 -27.29 -11.23
CA LYS A 19 18.75 -27.48 -12.67
C LYS A 19 18.35 -28.90 -13.05
N LYS A 20 17.49 -29.06 -14.06
CA LYS A 20 17.57 -30.22 -14.98
C LYS A 20 17.27 -29.83 -16.42
N LEU A 21 17.88 -30.63 -17.29
CA LEU A 21 18.23 -30.42 -18.70
C LEU A 21 17.04 -30.36 -19.67
N ARG A 22 17.35 -29.78 -20.84
CA ARG A 22 16.53 -29.61 -22.04
C ARG A 22 15.90 -30.92 -22.55
N ASP A 23 14.71 -30.80 -23.13
CA ASP A 23 14.40 -31.49 -24.38
C ASP A 23 13.58 -30.57 -25.30
N LYS A 24 13.93 -30.56 -26.59
CA LYS A 24 13.30 -29.75 -27.65
C LYS A 24 12.42 -30.67 -28.49
N ARG A 25 11.10 -30.41 -28.51
CA ARG A 25 10.27 -30.62 -29.72
C ARG A 25 9.22 -29.50 -29.81
N PRO A 26 9.01 -28.91 -31.00
CA PRO A 26 8.01 -27.88 -31.19
C PRO A 26 6.67 -28.54 -31.43
N THR A 27 5.59 -28.02 -30.85
CA THR A 27 4.27 -27.98 -31.53
C THR A 27 3.19 -27.26 -30.72
N LEU A 28 2.36 -26.54 -31.48
CA LEU A 28 0.94 -26.22 -31.28
C LEU A 28 0.54 -25.09 -30.30
N ASN A 29 0.11 -23.99 -30.93
CA ASN A 29 -0.86 -22.97 -30.49
C ASN A 29 -0.88 -22.61 -29.00
N LYS A 30 -0.09 -21.60 -28.66
CA LYS A 30 -0.28 -20.80 -27.46
C LYS A 30 -1.51 -19.90 -27.70
N GLU A 31 -2.70 -20.42 -27.42
CA GLU A 31 -3.79 -19.54 -26.98
C GLU A 31 -3.19 -18.69 -25.84
N ARG A 32 -3.05 -17.38 -26.06
CA ARG A 32 -2.80 -16.47 -24.96
C ARG A 32 -4.01 -16.63 -24.06
N ASN A 33 -3.90 -17.37 -22.96
CA ASN A 33 -4.82 -17.22 -21.85
C ASN A 33 -4.80 -15.73 -21.49
N MET A 34 -5.80 -14.98 -21.97
CA MET A 34 -6.03 -13.62 -21.55
C MET A 34 -6.31 -13.72 -20.06
N LEU A 35 -5.41 -13.15 -19.26
CA LEU A 35 -5.71 -12.89 -17.85
C LEU A 35 -6.93 -11.98 -17.83
N ASP A 36 -8.02 -12.46 -17.26
CA ASP A 36 -9.24 -11.69 -17.08
C ASP A 36 -9.12 -10.88 -15.79
N ILE A 37 -9.27 -9.57 -15.87
CA ILE A 37 -9.27 -8.66 -14.73
C ILE A 37 -10.61 -7.97 -14.67
N ARG A 38 -11.19 -7.92 -13.48
CA ARG A 38 -12.46 -7.27 -13.23
C ARG A 38 -12.47 -6.59 -11.87
N LEU A 39 -13.43 -5.71 -11.66
CA LEU A 39 -13.78 -5.25 -10.32
C LEU A 39 -14.18 -6.46 -9.45
N ALA A 40 -13.76 -6.40 -8.18
CA ALA A 40 -14.18 -7.35 -7.17
C ALA A 40 -15.68 -7.22 -6.93
N ARG A 41 -16.30 -8.34 -6.60
CA ARG A 41 -17.70 -8.46 -6.20
C ARG A 41 -17.76 -8.82 -4.72
N PRO A 42 -18.89 -8.60 -4.04
CA PRO A 42 -19.05 -9.01 -2.64
C PRO A 42 -18.64 -10.47 -2.37
N ASP A 43 -18.95 -11.38 -3.30
CA ASP A 43 -18.62 -12.81 -3.21
C ASP A 43 -17.10 -13.11 -3.29
N ASP A 44 -16.28 -12.16 -3.72
CA ASP A 44 -14.82 -12.33 -3.75
C ASP A 44 -14.16 -12.12 -2.37
N ALA A 45 -14.90 -11.61 -1.37
CA ALA A 45 -14.33 -11.25 -0.07
C ALA A 45 -13.60 -12.42 0.60
N GLN A 46 -14.21 -13.61 0.59
CA GLN A 46 -13.67 -14.80 1.23
C GLN A 46 -12.40 -15.28 0.53
N VAL A 47 -12.34 -15.25 -0.81
CA VAL A 47 -11.13 -15.68 -1.53
C VAL A 47 -10.00 -14.66 -1.38
N ILE A 48 -10.30 -13.36 -1.35
CA ILE A 48 -9.32 -12.30 -1.05
C ILE A 48 -8.77 -12.47 0.37
N HIS A 49 -9.63 -12.75 1.35
CA HIS A 49 -9.22 -13.05 2.72
C HIS A 49 -8.26 -14.25 2.78
N LEU A 50 -8.56 -15.34 2.05
CA LEU A 50 -7.68 -16.51 1.98
C LEU A 50 -6.32 -16.15 1.34
N ILE A 51 -6.30 -15.36 0.27
CA ILE A 51 -5.03 -14.91 -0.34
C ILE A 51 -4.19 -14.09 0.63
N LEU A 52 -4.82 -13.20 1.41
CA LEU A 52 -4.15 -12.41 2.46
C LEU A 52 -3.55 -13.33 3.53
N GLN A 53 -4.33 -14.29 4.04
CA GLN A 53 -3.88 -15.25 5.05
C GLN A 53 -2.72 -16.13 4.54
N GLU A 54 -2.84 -16.69 3.34
CA GLU A 54 -1.80 -17.55 2.75
C GLU A 54 -0.50 -16.80 2.45
N THR A 55 -0.59 -15.52 2.10
CA THR A 55 0.58 -14.75 1.67
C THR A 55 1.25 -14.04 2.84
N TRP A 56 0.46 -13.43 3.73
CA TRP A 56 0.93 -12.50 4.77
C TRP A 56 0.43 -12.80 6.18
N GLU A 57 -0.39 -13.84 6.38
CA GLU A 57 -1.01 -14.14 7.69
C GLU A 57 -1.92 -12.99 8.21
N GLU A 58 -2.39 -12.12 7.31
CA GLU A 58 -3.22 -10.95 7.62
C GLU A 58 -4.70 -11.20 7.30
N SER A 59 -5.60 -10.59 8.07
CA SER A 59 -7.05 -10.74 7.87
C SER A 59 -7.61 -9.61 7.01
N LEU A 60 -8.71 -9.91 6.31
CA LEU A 60 -9.46 -8.92 5.56
C LEU A 60 -10.38 -8.18 6.53
N LEU A 61 -10.40 -6.85 6.47
CA LEU A 61 -11.47 -6.05 7.05
C LEU A 61 -12.67 -6.09 6.10
N PHE A 62 -13.62 -7.00 6.38
CA PHE A 62 -14.75 -7.29 5.49
C PHE A 62 -15.70 -6.10 5.29
N ASP A 63 -15.85 -5.28 6.32
CA ASP A 63 -16.61 -4.02 6.25
C ASP A 63 -15.91 -3.02 5.32
N VAL A 64 -14.60 -2.79 5.48
CA VAL A 64 -13.82 -1.93 4.55
C VAL A 64 -13.88 -2.44 3.11
N PHE A 65 -13.79 -3.76 2.90
CA PHE A 65 -13.95 -4.35 1.58
C PHE A 65 -15.35 -4.06 0.96
N THR A 66 -16.39 -4.14 1.78
CA THR A 66 -17.77 -3.85 1.35
C THR A 66 -17.91 -2.39 0.94
N ASP A 67 -17.33 -1.47 1.72
CA ASP A 67 -17.32 -0.04 1.41
C ASP A 67 -16.53 0.24 0.13
N HIS A 68 -15.35 -0.37 0.00
CA HIS A 68 -14.49 -0.20 -1.17
C HIS A 68 -15.12 -0.71 -2.46
N THR A 69 -15.91 -1.77 -2.42
CA THR A 69 -16.60 -2.29 -3.61
C THR A 69 -17.87 -1.49 -3.96
N SER A 70 -18.28 -0.56 -3.10
CA SER A 70 -19.49 0.26 -3.26
C SER A 70 -19.22 1.73 -3.59
N SER A 71 -17.96 2.19 -3.52
CA SER A 71 -17.57 3.57 -3.78
C SER A 71 -16.79 3.71 -5.08
N PRO A 72 -16.97 4.75 -5.90
CA PRO A 72 -16.07 5.02 -7.03
C PRO A 72 -14.69 5.52 -6.59
N GLU A 73 -14.56 6.04 -5.38
CA GLU A 73 -13.30 6.59 -4.83
C GLU A 73 -12.38 5.52 -4.25
N HIS A 74 -12.86 4.28 -4.16
CA HIS A 74 -12.10 3.11 -3.73
C HIS A 74 -12.39 1.99 -4.71
N GLN A 75 -11.41 1.18 -5.09
CA GLN A 75 -11.67 0.03 -5.96
C GLN A 75 -10.80 -1.13 -5.56
N VAL A 76 -11.41 -2.32 -5.66
CA VAL A 76 -10.69 -3.59 -5.57
C VAL A 76 -10.82 -4.29 -6.91
N PHE A 77 -9.69 -4.70 -7.47
CA PHE A 77 -9.59 -5.46 -8.72
C PHE A 77 -9.15 -6.88 -8.39
N VAL A 78 -9.72 -7.85 -9.10
CA VAL A 78 -9.29 -9.26 -9.01
C VAL A 78 -8.82 -9.73 -10.38
N ALA A 79 -7.77 -10.55 -10.39
CA ALA A 79 -7.28 -11.21 -11.57
C ALA A 79 -7.65 -12.69 -11.52
N MET A 80 -8.27 -13.18 -12.59
CA MET A 80 -8.64 -14.57 -12.77
C MET A 80 -7.53 -15.33 -13.49
N ASP A 81 -7.15 -16.49 -12.96
CA ASP A 81 -6.29 -17.47 -13.65
C ASP A 81 -7.00 -18.82 -13.60
N SER A 82 -7.29 -19.40 -14.76
CA SER A 82 -7.92 -20.71 -14.88
C SER A 82 -9.26 -20.84 -14.12
N GLY A 83 -10.05 -19.75 -14.07
CA GLY A 83 -11.36 -19.70 -13.42
C GLY A 83 -11.34 -19.33 -11.93
N GLU A 84 -10.17 -19.14 -11.33
CA GLU A 84 -10.02 -18.80 -9.91
C GLU A 84 -9.38 -17.43 -9.72
N VAL A 85 -9.68 -16.77 -8.59
CA VAL A 85 -9.00 -15.53 -8.21
C VAL A 85 -7.55 -15.83 -7.83
N ALA A 86 -6.63 -15.37 -8.68
CA ALA A 86 -5.19 -15.59 -8.56
C ALA A 86 -4.47 -14.45 -7.84
N GLY A 87 -5.11 -13.29 -7.72
CA GLY A 87 -4.56 -12.12 -7.07
C GLY A 87 -5.57 -10.97 -7.07
N PHE A 88 -5.26 -9.95 -6.30
CA PHE A 88 -6.09 -8.75 -6.20
C PHE A 88 -5.23 -7.50 -6.01
N LEU A 89 -5.85 -6.35 -6.25
CA LEU A 89 -5.28 -5.03 -5.99
C LEU A 89 -6.35 -4.11 -5.40
N SER A 90 -6.02 -3.35 -4.36
CA SER A 90 -6.85 -2.27 -3.81
C SER A 90 -6.19 -0.93 -4.09
N ALA A 91 -7.01 0.05 -4.51
CA ALA A 91 -6.58 1.42 -4.72
C ALA A 91 -7.68 2.40 -4.31
N PHE A 92 -7.31 3.63 -3.98
CA PHE A 92 -8.25 4.65 -3.52
C PHE A 92 -7.79 6.07 -3.85
N LEU A 93 -8.75 6.99 -3.90
CA LEU A 93 -8.52 8.41 -4.14
C LEU A 93 -8.05 9.08 -2.84
N VAL A 94 -6.93 9.79 -2.91
CA VAL A 94 -6.51 10.72 -1.87
C VAL A 94 -6.80 12.14 -2.37
N PRO A 95 -7.83 12.85 -1.87
CA PRO A 95 -8.32 14.10 -2.47
C PRO A 95 -7.57 15.36 -1.98
N ILE A 96 -6.66 15.24 -1.01
CA ILE A 96 -6.03 16.38 -0.33
C ILE A 96 -4.66 16.73 -0.95
N ARG A 97 -4.31 18.03 -0.94
CA ARG A 97 -3.12 18.68 -1.54
C ARG A 97 -2.98 18.50 -3.04
N VAL A 98 -2.70 17.27 -3.47
CA VAL A 98 -2.55 16.88 -4.87
C VAL A 98 -3.39 15.61 -5.03
N PRO A 99 -4.63 15.74 -5.56
CA PRO A 99 -5.49 14.60 -5.79
C PRO A 99 -4.78 13.51 -6.58
N ARG A 100 -4.74 12.31 -6.02
CA ARG A 100 -4.01 11.17 -6.60
C ARG A 100 -4.74 9.85 -6.37
N TRP A 101 -4.50 8.92 -7.29
CA TRP A 101 -4.94 7.53 -7.15
C TRP A 101 -3.87 6.70 -6.45
N GLU A 102 -4.07 6.36 -5.18
CA GLU A 102 -3.13 5.59 -4.38
C GLU A 102 -3.37 4.08 -4.58
N ILE A 103 -2.36 3.37 -5.09
CA ILE A 103 -2.33 1.90 -5.13
C ILE A 103 -1.70 1.41 -3.84
N ASP A 104 -2.53 0.97 -2.91
CA ASP A 104 -2.15 0.61 -1.55
C ASP A 104 -1.69 -0.85 -1.43
N LEU A 105 -2.48 -1.76 -2.00
CA LEU A 105 -2.33 -3.18 -1.74
C LEU A 105 -2.38 -3.98 -3.04
N ILE A 106 -1.38 -4.83 -3.28
CA ILE A 106 -1.36 -5.75 -4.42
C ILE A 106 -0.77 -7.10 -4.00
N LEU A 107 -1.55 -8.16 -4.17
CA LEU A 107 -1.12 -9.54 -3.90
C LEU A 107 -1.43 -10.44 -5.09
N VAL A 108 -0.50 -11.37 -5.33
CA VAL A 108 -0.69 -12.48 -6.27
C VAL A 108 -0.28 -13.74 -5.54
N ARG A 109 -1.16 -14.75 -5.57
CA ARG A 109 -0.91 -16.08 -4.98
C ARG A 109 0.48 -16.57 -5.39
N PRO A 110 1.30 -17.15 -4.49
CA PRO A 110 2.63 -17.63 -4.82
C PRO A 110 2.68 -18.55 -6.04
N THR A 111 1.67 -19.42 -6.20
CA THR A 111 1.53 -20.36 -7.33
C THR A 111 1.22 -19.69 -8.68
N SER A 112 0.78 -18.44 -8.68
CA SER A 112 0.39 -17.67 -9.87
C SER A 112 1.37 -16.54 -10.21
N GLN A 113 2.45 -16.39 -9.43
CA GLN A 113 3.48 -15.38 -9.66
C GLN A 113 4.31 -15.66 -10.93
N GLY A 114 4.99 -14.63 -11.43
CA GLY A 114 5.83 -14.72 -12.63
C GLY A 114 5.08 -14.73 -13.97
N LYS A 115 3.74 -14.73 -13.94
CA LYS A 115 2.87 -14.73 -15.13
C LYS A 115 2.44 -13.34 -15.63
N GLY A 116 2.88 -12.26 -14.97
CA GLY A 116 2.50 -10.88 -15.32
C GLY A 116 1.18 -10.39 -14.71
N ILE A 117 0.57 -11.17 -13.82
CA ILE A 117 -0.70 -10.84 -13.14
C ILE A 117 -0.62 -9.48 -12.42
N GLY A 118 0.41 -9.27 -11.60
CA GLY A 118 0.54 -8.03 -10.85
C GLY A 118 0.65 -6.79 -11.75
N THR A 119 1.42 -6.86 -12.83
CA THR A 119 1.49 -5.76 -13.82
C THR A 119 0.15 -5.51 -14.50
N SER A 120 -0.62 -6.56 -14.77
CA SER A 120 -1.93 -6.45 -15.40
C SER A 120 -2.95 -5.81 -14.45
N LEU A 121 -2.94 -6.20 -13.17
CA LEU A 121 -3.76 -5.56 -12.11
C LEU A 121 -3.45 -4.06 -11.99
N ILE A 122 -2.17 -3.70 -11.99
CA ILE A 122 -1.76 -2.28 -11.94
C ILE A 122 -2.25 -1.53 -13.17
N ALA A 123 -2.12 -2.12 -14.36
CA ALA A 123 -2.58 -1.49 -15.61
C ALA A 123 -4.10 -1.24 -15.60
N GLU A 124 -4.90 -2.17 -15.08
CA GLU A 124 -6.34 -1.98 -14.95
C GLU A 124 -6.68 -0.89 -13.92
N ALA A 125 -5.99 -0.88 -12.78
CA ALA A 125 -6.14 0.17 -11.78
C ALA A 125 -5.78 1.55 -12.32
N LEU A 126 -4.76 1.65 -13.18
CA LEU A 126 -4.39 2.88 -13.86
C LEU A 126 -5.49 3.33 -14.83
N THR A 127 -6.01 2.41 -15.66
CA THR A 127 -7.13 2.68 -16.56
C THR A 127 -8.34 3.19 -15.78
N TYR A 128 -8.66 2.61 -14.63
CA TYR A 128 -9.73 3.13 -13.78
C TYR A 128 -9.42 4.55 -13.29
N GLY A 129 -8.24 4.74 -12.68
CA GLY A 129 -7.83 6.02 -12.10
C GLY A 129 -7.76 7.17 -13.11
N SER A 130 -7.49 6.90 -14.40
CA SER A 130 -7.50 7.95 -15.44
C SER A 130 -8.86 8.61 -15.65
N HIS A 131 -9.95 7.95 -15.24
CA HIS A 131 -11.31 8.49 -15.33
C HIS A 131 -11.72 9.32 -14.10
N LEU A 132 -10.89 9.37 -13.05
CA LEU A 132 -11.19 10.09 -11.80
C LEU A 132 -10.76 11.57 -11.80
N GLY A 133 -10.19 12.07 -12.91
CA GLY A 133 -9.74 13.46 -13.02
C GLY A 133 -8.51 13.79 -12.17
N VAL A 134 -7.79 12.78 -11.67
CA VAL A 134 -6.52 12.95 -10.97
C VAL A 134 -5.35 13.10 -11.93
N HIS A 135 -4.29 13.79 -11.49
CA HIS A 135 -3.09 14.00 -12.32
C HIS A 135 -2.11 12.83 -12.27
N CYS A 136 -2.13 12.04 -11.19
CA CYS A 136 -1.22 10.94 -11.00
C CYS A 136 -1.83 9.77 -10.23
N ALA A 137 -1.19 8.62 -10.39
CA ALA A 137 -1.30 7.50 -9.46
C ALA A 137 0.02 7.34 -8.70
N ALA A 138 -0.05 6.80 -7.49
CA ALA A 138 1.12 6.63 -6.65
C ALA A 138 1.07 5.35 -5.82
N ALA A 139 2.24 4.87 -5.40
CA ALA A 139 2.39 3.74 -4.48
C ALA A 139 3.67 3.88 -3.66
N SER A 140 3.66 3.29 -2.46
CA SER A 140 4.84 3.18 -1.60
C SER A 140 5.31 1.73 -1.56
N ILE A 141 6.51 1.45 -2.10
CA ILE A 141 7.01 0.08 -2.26
C ILE A 141 8.29 -0.09 -1.45
N ARG A 142 8.37 -1.15 -0.63
CA ARG A 142 9.60 -1.46 0.13
C ARG A 142 10.82 -1.56 -0.78
N VAL A 143 11.95 -1.05 -0.29
CA VAL A 143 13.25 -1.06 -1.01
C VAL A 143 13.72 -2.47 -1.38
N ASP A 144 13.36 -3.48 -0.58
CA ASP A 144 13.73 -4.89 -0.81
C ASP A 144 12.71 -5.66 -1.66
N ASN A 145 11.56 -5.07 -1.98
CA ASN A 145 10.52 -5.70 -2.79
C ASN A 145 10.77 -5.51 -4.30
N SER A 146 11.83 -6.16 -4.79
CA SER A 146 12.21 -6.08 -6.20
C SER A 146 11.13 -6.58 -7.16
N ALA A 147 10.23 -7.48 -6.73
CA ALA A 147 9.18 -8.00 -7.63
C ALA A 147 8.07 -6.97 -7.84
N SER A 148 7.62 -6.30 -6.78
CA SER A 148 6.67 -5.19 -6.87
C SER A 148 7.27 -4.03 -7.67
N GLN A 149 8.50 -3.61 -7.36
CA GLN A 149 9.21 -2.55 -8.11
C GLN A 149 9.28 -2.85 -9.63
N ARG A 150 9.59 -4.10 -10.02
CA ARG A 150 9.56 -4.50 -11.44
C ARG A 150 8.16 -4.46 -12.04
N ALA A 151 7.12 -4.81 -11.28
CA ALA A 151 5.74 -4.78 -11.77
C ALA A 151 5.27 -3.35 -12.03
N PHE A 152 5.52 -2.43 -11.08
CA PHE A 152 5.20 -1.01 -11.19
C PHE A 152 6.01 -0.32 -12.31
N SER A 153 7.32 -0.59 -12.39
CA SER A 153 8.16 -0.07 -13.48
C SER A 153 7.64 -0.50 -14.86
N LYS A 154 7.24 -1.77 -15.03
CA LYS A 154 6.64 -2.26 -16.28
C LYS A 154 5.28 -1.64 -16.60
N ALA A 155 4.53 -1.24 -15.57
CA ALA A 155 3.28 -0.51 -15.73
C ALA A 155 3.49 0.99 -16.03
N GLY A 156 4.74 1.46 -16.07
CA GLY A 156 5.10 2.83 -16.45
C GLY A 156 5.30 3.77 -15.27
N PHE A 157 5.27 3.28 -14.02
CA PHE A 157 5.63 4.10 -12.87
C PHE A 157 7.12 4.43 -12.87
N VAL A 158 7.45 5.61 -12.37
CA VAL A 158 8.81 6.08 -12.11
C VAL A 158 9.01 6.15 -10.60
N THR A 159 10.17 5.67 -10.13
CA THR A 159 10.55 5.77 -8.72
C THR A 159 11.25 7.09 -8.46
N GLU A 160 10.97 7.69 -7.31
CA GLU A 160 11.82 8.72 -6.76
C GLU A 160 13.16 8.13 -6.30
N ALA A 161 14.23 8.92 -6.39
CA ALA A 161 15.55 8.53 -5.91
C ALA A 161 15.62 8.51 -4.36
N GLN A 162 14.80 9.33 -3.70
CA GLN A 162 14.81 9.46 -2.26
C GLN A 162 14.09 8.27 -1.59
N VAL A 163 14.83 7.58 -0.72
CA VAL A 163 14.28 6.55 0.17
C VAL A 163 13.59 7.22 1.35
N ARG A 164 12.46 6.68 1.78
CA ARG A 164 11.71 7.14 2.95
C ARG A 164 11.58 6.05 4.00
N SER A 165 11.77 6.38 5.27
CA SER A 165 11.44 5.51 6.40
C SER A 165 9.97 5.69 6.76
N LEU A 166 9.29 4.61 7.12
CA LEU A 166 7.93 4.66 7.67
C LEU A 166 7.96 4.44 9.18
N PHE A 167 7.43 5.39 9.93
CA PHE A 167 7.24 5.29 11.37
C PHE A 167 5.75 5.23 11.71
N LEU A 168 5.39 4.30 12.59
CA LEU A 168 4.02 4.15 13.09
C LEU A 168 3.98 4.41 14.60
N TRP A 169 2.91 5.05 15.06
CA TRP A 169 2.60 5.18 16.48
C TRP A 169 1.20 4.64 16.80
N ASP A 170 1.11 3.97 17.95
CA ASP A 170 -0.13 3.44 18.49
C ASP A 170 -1.05 4.55 19.02
N PRO A 171 -2.37 4.32 19.11
CA PRO A 171 -3.31 5.24 19.72
C PRO A 171 -2.90 5.70 21.13
N LEU A 172 -3.21 6.96 21.45
CA LEU A 172 -2.93 7.54 22.76
C LEU A 172 -4.08 8.46 23.18
N ALA A 173 -4.82 8.06 24.21
CA ALA A 173 -5.76 8.94 24.89
C ALA A 173 -5.00 10.07 25.60
N CYS A 174 -5.16 11.30 25.11
CA CYS A 174 -4.51 12.45 25.73
C CYS A 174 -5.30 13.73 25.45
N GLU A 175 -4.94 14.83 26.10
CA GLU A 175 -5.47 16.13 25.70
C GLU A 175 -5.03 16.44 24.28
N SER A 176 -5.99 16.81 23.44
CA SER A 176 -5.71 17.16 22.05
C SER A 176 -4.69 18.29 22.02
N ALA A 177 -3.58 18.08 21.31
CA ALA A 177 -2.56 19.10 21.19
C ALA A 177 -3.13 20.29 20.41
N THR A 178 -2.99 21.49 20.98
CA THR A 178 -3.29 22.74 20.28
C THR A 178 -2.11 23.13 19.39
N ASN A 179 -2.39 23.79 18.26
CA ASN A 179 -1.40 24.31 17.30
C ASN A 179 -0.66 23.23 16.49
N VAL A 180 -1.40 22.44 15.72
CA VAL A 180 -0.83 21.69 14.59
C VAL A 180 -0.59 22.67 13.44
N PRO A 181 0.61 22.71 12.83
CA PRO A 181 0.87 23.60 11.69
C PRO A 181 -0.09 23.35 10.53
N GLU A 182 -0.58 24.41 9.88
CA GLU A 182 -1.51 24.30 8.74
C GLU A 182 -0.95 23.52 7.55
N THR A 183 0.38 23.42 7.46
CA THR A 183 1.08 22.64 6.42
C THR A 183 0.99 21.13 6.64
N VAL A 184 0.59 20.68 7.84
CA VAL A 184 0.45 19.27 8.19
C VAL A 184 -0.99 18.85 8.01
N HIS A 185 -1.19 17.71 7.33
CA HIS A 185 -2.50 17.15 7.07
C HIS A 185 -2.58 15.74 7.63
N PHE A 186 -3.72 15.46 8.26
CA PHE A 186 -4.09 14.13 8.69
C PHE A 186 -5.06 13.54 7.67
N ILE A 187 -4.66 12.41 7.08
CA ILE A 187 -5.42 11.74 6.03
C ILE A 187 -5.90 10.40 6.62
N PRO A 188 -7.17 10.27 7.00
CA PRO A 188 -7.76 9.00 7.36
C PRO A 188 -7.67 8.04 6.18
N VAL A 189 -7.20 6.82 6.44
CA VAL A 189 -7.16 5.77 5.43
C VAL A 189 -7.80 4.51 6.00
N ASP A 190 -8.69 3.94 5.21
CA ASP A 190 -9.24 2.62 5.45
C ASP A 190 -8.69 1.72 4.34
N THR A 191 -7.89 0.75 4.74
CA THR A 191 -7.29 -0.22 3.82
C THR A 191 -7.90 -1.59 4.09
N LEU A 192 -7.70 -2.54 3.18
CA LEU A 192 -8.27 -3.87 3.34
C LEU A 192 -7.75 -4.65 4.56
N THR A 193 -6.68 -4.17 5.23
CA THR A 193 -6.04 -4.88 6.35
C THR A 193 -5.90 -4.03 7.62
N TYR A 194 -6.06 -2.71 7.54
CA TYR A 194 -6.01 -1.82 8.71
C TYR A 194 -6.73 -0.49 8.46
N ARG A 195 -7.14 0.16 9.55
CA ARG A 195 -7.59 1.56 9.56
C ARG A 195 -6.49 2.42 10.18
N GLY A 196 -6.09 3.48 9.51
CA GLY A 196 -5.00 4.34 9.98
C GLY A 196 -5.23 5.81 9.72
N LEU A 197 -4.25 6.61 10.13
CA LEU A 197 -4.18 8.05 9.86
C LEU A 197 -2.78 8.40 9.34
N TRP A 198 -2.67 8.77 8.07
CA TRP A 198 -1.41 9.20 7.49
C TRP A 198 -1.14 10.67 7.82
N ILE A 199 0.10 10.96 8.21
CA ILE A 199 0.59 12.31 8.43
C ILE A 199 1.34 12.74 7.17
N GLU A 200 0.79 13.72 6.47
CA GLU A 200 1.42 14.34 5.31
C GLU A 200 1.78 15.81 5.59
N GLY A 201 2.73 16.36 4.83
CA GLY A 201 3.12 17.76 4.99
C GLY A 201 3.95 18.02 6.25
N PHE A 202 4.46 16.96 6.87
CA PHE A 202 5.57 17.01 7.81
C PHE A 202 6.83 17.40 7.02
N ILE A 203 7.01 18.70 6.79
CA ILE A 203 8.08 19.25 5.94
C ILE A 203 9.32 19.45 6.80
N GLU A 204 10.30 18.56 6.68
CA GLU A 204 11.60 18.81 7.29
C GLU A 204 12.44 19.83 6.49
N PRO A 205 13.28 20.62 7.18
CA PRO A 205 13.52 20.64 8.63
C PRO A 205 12.77 21.79 9.34
N ARG A 206 11.53 22.09 8.95
CA ARG A 206 10.88 23.33 9.38
C ARG A 206 10.12 23.25 10.69
N LEU A 207 9.82 22.04 11.18
CA LEU A 207 9.09 21.86 12.44
C LEU A 207 10.04 21.82 13.63
N SER A 208 9.81 22.71 14.60
CA SER A 208 10.42 22.64 15.92
C SER A 208 10.05 21.34 16.63
N VAL A 209 10.89 20.87 17.55
CA VAL A 209 10.62 19.67 18.36
C VAL A 209 9.23 19.71 19.00
N LYS A 210 8.81 20.88 19.51
CA LYS A 210 7.48 21.08 20.09
C LYS A 210 6.36 20.86 19.07
N GLU A 211 6.50 21.37 17.85
CA GLU A 211 5.52 21.15 16.78
C GLU A 211 5.46 19.69 16.37
N GLN A 212 6.60 19.01 16.25
CA GLN A 212 6.64 17.57 15.96
C GLN A 212 5.85 16.76 17.00
N HIS A 213 6.05 17.05 18.29
CA HIS A 213 5.26 16.43 19.36
C HIS A 213 3.77 16.73 19.27
N ASN A 214 3.41 17.98 18.99
CA ASN A 214 2.00 18.37 18.86
C ASN A 214 1.33 17.64 17.70
N VAL A 215 2.00 17.53 16.55
CA VAL A 215 1.53 16.78 15.38
C VAL A 215 1.29 15.31 15.74
N VAL A 216 2.31 14.62 16.26
CA VAL A 216 2.18 13.18 16.57
C VAL A 216 1.16 12.95 17.69
N ARG A 217 1.12 13.81 18.72
CA ARG A 217 0.15 13.70 19.81
C ARG A 217 -1.29 13.90 19.31
N ALA A 218 -1.53 14.92 18.49
CA ALA A 218 -2.85 15.17 17.90
C ALA A 218 -3.31 13.98 17.03
N ALA A 219 -2.41 13.46 16.19
CA ALA A 219 -2.69 12.30 15.35
C ALA A 219 -3.02 11.05 16.19
N ARG A 220 -2.20 10.75 17.22
CA ARG A 220 -2.40 9.62 18.13
C ARG A 220 -3.69 9.73 18.96
N ASN A 221 -4.11 10.95 19.30
CA ASN A 221 -5.38 11.18 19.97
C ASN A 221 -6.58 11.00 19.03
N SER A 222 -6.48 11.48 17.78
CA SER A 222 -7.53 11.30 16.77
C SER A 222 -7.80 9.82 16.53
N ILE A 223 -6.76 9.02 16.28
CA ILE A 223 -6.90 7.57 16.05
C ILE A 223 -7.42 6.82 17.28
N PHE A 224 -7.19 7.33 18.50
CA PHE A 224 -7.76 6.75 19.71
C PHE A 224 -9.28 6.93 19.76
N HIS A 225 -9.78 8.13 19.44
CA HIS A 225 -11.21 8.40 19.44
C HIS A 225 -11.96 7.79 18.26
N GLU A 226 -11.27 7.58 17.14
CA GLU A 226 -11.82 6.99 15.92
C GLU A 226 -11.66 5.46 15.84
N ASP A 227 -11.11 4.82 16.89
CA ASP A 227 -10.82 3.38 16.93
C ASP A 227 -9.97 2.88 15.73
N ARG A 228 -8.98 3.70 15.35
CA ARG A 228 -8.02 3.40 14.27
C ARG A 228 -6.77 2.75 14.85
N SER A 229 -6.12 1.90 14.07
CA SER A 229 -5.03 1.05 14.55
C SER A 229 -3.72 1.81 14.78
N ASN A 230 -3.39 2.80 13.95
CA ASN A 230 -2.14 3.53 14.04
C ASN A 230 -2.19 4.87 13.28
N THR A 231 -1.21 5.73 13.57
CA THR A 231 -0.87 6.86 12.71
C THR A 231 0.53 6.67 12.14
N GLY A 232 0.71 6.98 10.86
CA GLY A 232 1.93 6.72 10.11
C GLY A 232 2.53 7.96 9.46
N LEU A 233 3.85 8.05 9.47
CA LEU A 233 4.61 9.12 8.81
C LEU A 233 5.69 8.51 7.90
N PHE A 234 5.68 8.91 6.63
CA PHE A 234 6.83 8.75 5.74
C PHE A 234 7.74 9.97 5.85
N ILE A 235 8.99 9.75 6.24
CA ILE A 235 10.04 10.76 6.29
C ILE A 235 11.19 10.35 5.35
N PRO A 236 11.80 11.26 4.58
CA PRO A 236 13.06 10.96 3.91
C PRO A 236 14.07 10.35 4.88
N ASP A 237 14.66 9.21 4.51
CA ASP A 237 15.57 8.48 5.39
C ASP A 237 16.77 9.36 5.82
N SER A 238 17.22 10.22 4.90
CA SER A 238 18.24 11.24 5.17
C SER A 238 17.86 12.25 6.25
N PHE A 239 16.57 12.44 6.53
CA PHE A 239 16.04 13.37 7.53
C PHE A 239 15.53 12.69 8.80
N LYS A 240 15.63 11.36 8.92
CA LYS A 240 15.27 10.61 10.14
C LYS A 240 15.88 11.21 11.42
N HIS A 241 17.10 11.74 11.33
CA HIS A 241 17.82 12.35 12.45
C HIS A 241 17.23 13.70 12.93
N THR A 242 16.30 14.29 12.17
CA THR A 242 15.64 15.56 12.51
C THR A 242 14.36 15.35 13.34
N LEU A 243 13.85 14.11 13.43
CA LEU A 243 12.77 13.76 14.32
C LEU A 243 13.23 13.83 15.78
N ALA A 244 12.35 14.30 16.65
CA ALA A 244 12.57 14.29 18.09
C ALA A 244 12.95 12.86 18.54
N PRO A 245 14.08 12.68 19.27
CA PRO A 245 14.60 11.34 19.57
C PRO A 245 13.64 10.41 20.31
N ASP A 246 12.78 10.95 21.18
CA ASP A 246 11.77 10.20 21.92
C ASP A 246 10.56 9.83 21.06
N LEU A 247 10.19 10.64 20.05
CA LEU A 247 9.22 10.22 19.03
C LEU A 247 9.75 9.04 18.22
N LEU A 248 11.03 9.08 17.84
CA LEU A 248 11.66 7.99 17.13
C LEU A 248 11.73 6.71 17.98
N THR A 249 12.05 6.84 19.27
CA THR A 249 12.15 5.70 20.20
C THR A 249 10.78 5.07 20.50
N SER A 250 9.71 5.86 20.48
CA SER A 250 8.35 5.40 20.71
C SER A 250 7.61 4.93 19.45
N ALA A 251 8.22 5.09 18.27
CA ALA A 251 7.67 4.62 17.01
C ALA A 251 8.05 3.17 16.72
N ALA A 252 7.16 2.43 16.06
CA ALA A 252 7.55 1.25 15.31
C ALA A 252 8.18 1.67 13.98
N ASP A 253 9.45 1.28 13.75
CA ASP A 253 10.12 1.46 12.45
C ASP A 253 9.64 0.35 11.50
N PHE A 254 8.82 0.73 10.53
CA PHE A 254 8.26 -0.16 9.53
C PHE A 254 9.15 -0.30 8.29
N GLY A 255 10.37 0.23 8.32
CA GLY A 255 11.39 0.06 7.28
C GLY A 255 11.32 1.12 6.18
N GLN A 256 12.05 0.84 5.09
CA GLN A 256 12.34 1.79 4.03
C GLN A 256 11.54 1.51 2.75
N TYR A 257 11.11 2.58 2.09
CA TYR A 257 10.25 2.55 0.91
C TYR A 257 10.74 3.54 -0.15
N HIS A 258 10.47 3.19 -1.40
CA HIS A 258 10.47 4.11 -2.53
C HIS A 258 9.05 4.61 -2.78
N ARG A 259 8.93 5.89 -3.11
CA ARG A 259 7.70 6.46 -3.69
C ARG A 259 7.75 6.24 -5.20
N TRP A 260 6.69 5.63 -5.73
CA TRP A 260 6.51 5.39 -7.16
C TRP A 260 5.34 6.21 -7.64
N GLU A 261 5.50 6.91 -8.75
CA GLU A 261 4.45 7.75 -9.34
C GLU A 261 4.27 7.46 -10.83
N TYR A 262 3.03 7.57 -11.28
CA TYR A 262 2.60 7.50 -12.67
C TYR A 262 1.84 8.77 -13.00
N THR A 263 2.24 9.50 -14.03
CA THR A 263 1.53 10.69 -14.50
C THR A 263 0.56 10.29 -15.61
N TYR A 264 -0.73 10.62 -15.42
CA TYR A 264 -1.72 10.46 -16.48
C TYR A 264 -1.46 11.45 -17.61
N LYS A 265 -1.72 11.02 -18.85
CA LYS A 265 -1.54 11.85 -20.05
C LYS A 265 -2.82 12.59 -20.42
#